data_AF-A0A2P5DTW4-F1
#
_entry.id   AF-A0A2P5DTW4-F1
#
_cell.length_a   1.000
_cell.length_b   1.000
_cell.length_c   1.000
_cell.angle_alpha   90.00
_cell.angle_beta   90.00
_cell.angle_gamma   90.00
#
_symmetry.space_group_name_H-M   'P 1'
#
loop_
_entity.id
_entity.type
_entity.pdbx_description
1 polymer ?
#
loop_
_entity_poly.entity_id
_entity_poly.type
_entity_poly.pdbx_seq_one_letter_code
_entity_poly.pdbx_strand_id
1 'polypeptide(L)'
;MGGEPSKQGDVYSYGILTLEMFTGKRPTDEMFKDDFNLHNFVQMALPERLVQIVDSSLLPRETDKTTLRREHGRNYINDGGFDNLNKISTHLQKCFVSVLEIGLACSRESPNERMSMGDVIKEIQHIKNAYLGIGIHRQRQRTS
;
A
#
# COMPACT_ATOMS: atom_id res chain seq x y z
N MET A 1 -12.86 0.86 26.64
CA MET A 1 -12.26 1.97 25.85
C MET A 1 -13.38 2.67 25.13
N GLY A 2 -13.38 4.00 25.16
CA GLY A 2 -14.37 4.84 24.48
C GLY A 2 -14.09 6.29 24.84
N GLY A 3 -13.09 6.87 24.18
CA GLY A 3 -12.90 8.32 24.21
C GLY A 3 -13.94 9.00 23.34
N GLU A 4 -14.18 10.29 23.57
CA GLU A 4 -15.05 11.07 22.69
C GLU A 4 -14.51 11.07 21.24
N PRO A 5 -15.39 11.02 20.23
CA PRO A 5 -15.00 11.15 18.84
C PRO A 5 -14.13 12.39 18.63
N SER A 6 -13.03 12.25 17.89
CA SER A 6 -12.12 13.35 17.62
C SER A 6 -11.49 13.21 16.25
N LYS A 7 -11.11 14.35 15.65
CA LYS A 7 -10.40 14.39 14.38
C LYS A 7 -9.14 13.51 14.39
N GLN A 8 -8.43 13.48 15.52
CA GLN A 8 -7.22 12.67 15.66
C GLN A 8 -7.56 11.18 15.81
N GLY A 9 -8.67 10.83 16.45
CA GLY A 9 -9.20 9.47 16.45
C GLY A 9 -9.59 8.98 15.05
N ASP A 10 -10.20 9.85 14.25
CA ASP A 10 -10.53 9.55 12.85
C ASP A 10 -9.27 9.32 12.00
N VAL A 11 -8.24 10.14 12.16
CA VAL A 11 -6.93 9.97 11.49
C VAL A 11 -6.28 8.63 11.87
N TYR A 12 -6.28 8.29 13.16
CA TYR A 12 -5.75 7.00 13.62
C TYR A 12 -6.50 5.83 12.99
N SER A 13 -7.83 5.88 13.03
CA SER A 13 -8.70 4.85 12.46
C SER A 13 -8.47 4.71 10.95
N TYR A 14 -8.30 5.82 10.23
CA TYR A 14 -7.91 5.83 8.83
C TYR A 14 -6.54 5.15 8.59
N GLY A 15 -5.57 5.40 9.46
CA GLY A 15 -4.26 4.75 9.41
C GLY A 15 -4.38 3.24 9.54
N ILE A 16 -5.09 2.76 10.56
CA ILE A 16 -5.31 1.32 10.81
C ILE A 16 -6.08 0.67 9.65
N LEU A 17 -7.14 1.30 9.14
CA LEU A 17 -7.90 0.79 7.99
C LEU A 17 -7.02 0.69 6.74
N THR A 18 -6.17 1.69 6.50
CA THR A 18 -5.20 1.65 5.40
C THR A 18 -4.25 0.45 5.53
N LEU A 19 -3.69 0.21 6.72
CA LEU A 19 -2.83 -0.94 6.96
C LEU A 19 -3.57 -2.27 6.81
N GLU A 20 -4.80 -2.36 7.32
CA GLU A 20 -5.66 -3.55 7.20
C GLU A 20 -5.96 -3.86 5.73
N MET A 21 -6.36 -2.86 4.93
CA MET A 21 -6.66 -3.04 3.51
C MET A 21 -5.46 -3.54 2.71
N PHE A 22 -4.25 -3.04 2.98
CA PHE A 22 -3.07 -3.41 2.20
C PHE A 22 -2.40 -4.70 2.65
N THR A 23 -2.63 -5.13 3.90
CA THR A 23 -2.07 -6.38 4.43
C THR A 23 -3.05 -7.54 4.42
N GLY A 24 -4.36 -7.24 4.33
CA GLY A 24 -5.44 -8.23 4.48
C GLY A 24 -5.54 -8.79 5.91
N LYS A 25 -4.89 -8.16 6.90
CA LYS A 25 -4.87 -8.60 8.30
C LYS A 25 -5.78 -7.74 9.16
N ARG A 26 -6.60 -8.36 10.00
CA ARG A 26 -7.49 -7.62 10.88
C ARG A 26 -6.69 -7.11 12.08
N PRO A 27 -6.89 -5.87 12.55
CA PRO A 27 -6.25 -5.37 13.77
C PRO A 27 -6.56 -6.20 15.02
N THR A 28 -7.63 -7.00 14.96
CA THR A 28 -8.10 -7.91 16.01
C THR A 28 -7.69 -9.36 15.78
N ASP A 29 -6.85 -9.66 14.79
CA ASP A 29 -6.35 -11.03 14.59
C ASP A 29 -5.60 -11.50 15.85
N GLU A 30 -5.71 -12.79 16.17
CA GLU A 30 -5.13 -13.38 17.39
C GLU A 30 -3.61 -13.22 17.51
N MET A 31 -2.92 -12.93 16.41
CA MET A 31 -1.48 -12.63 16.39
C MET A 31 -1.15 -11.23 16.93
N PHE A 32 -2.12 -10.33 17.03
CA PHE A 32 -1.97 -8.96 17.53
C PHE A 32 -2.54 -8.87 18.94
N LYS A 33 -1.72 -9.27 19.92
CA LYS A 33 -2.04 -9.22 21.34
C LYS A 33 -0.92 -8.52 22.09
N ASP A 34 -1.25 -8.12 23.32
CA ASP A 34 -0.34 -7.38 24.19
C ASP A 34 0.15 -6.10 23.48
N ASP A 35 1.45 -5.83 23.50
CA ASP A 35 2.05 -4.64 22.86
C ASP A 35 2.32 -4.83 21.35
N PHE A 36 1.95 -5.99 20.77
CA PHE A 36 2.11 -6.24 19.34
C PHE A 36 0.80 -6.00 18.58
N ASN A 37 0.85 -5.10 17.60
CA ASN A 37 -0.30 -4.68 16.83
C ASN A 37 0.02 -4.54 15.34
N LEU A 38 -1.01 -4.27 14.53
CA LEU A 38 -0.87 -4.13 13.08
C LEU A 38 0.11 -3.01 12.67
N HIS A 39 0.19 -1.91 13.42
CA HIS A 39 1.15 -0.84 13.17
C HIS A 39 2.59 -1.36 13.30
N ASN A 40 2.92 -1.98 14.43
CA ASN A 40 4.26 -2.50 14.69
C ASN A 40 4.63 -3.62 13.72
N PHE A 41 3.67 -4.48 13.35
CA PHE A 41 3.87 -5.51 12.32
C PHE A 41 4.31 -4.93 10.97
N VAL A 42 3.63 -3.88 10.50
CA VAL A 42 3.99 -3.21 9.24
C VAL A 42 5.31 -2.45 9.39
N GLN A 43 5.50 -1.71 10.47
CA GLN A 43 6.70 -0.92 10.72
C GLN A 43 7.96 -1.78 10.71
N MET A 44 7.92 -2.97 11.32
CA MET A 44 9.05 -3.88 11.37
C MET A 44 9.36 -4.55 10.02
N ALA A 45 8.41 -4.57 9.09
CA ALA A 45 8.53 -5.25 7.82
C ALA A 45 8.99 -4.35 6.66
N LEU A 46 8.81 -3.04 6.76
CA LEU A 46 9.13 -2.12 5.67
C LEU A 46 10.58 -1.60 5.72
N PRO A 47 11.18 -1.35 4.53
CA PRO A 47 10.70 -1.74 3.20
C PRO A 47 11.05 -3.19 2.80
N GLU A 48 11.98 -3.85 3.49
CA GLU A 48 12.67 -5.07 3.02
C GLU A 48 11.76 -6.29 2.87
N ARG A 49 10.71 -6.41 3.69
CA ARG A 49 9.78 -7.54 3.71
C ARG A 49 8.39 -7.17 3.19
N LEU A 50 8.26 -6.08 2.42
CA LEU A 50 6.98 -5.61 1.84
C LEU A 50 6.14 -6.74 1.26
N VAL A 51 6.75 -7.57 0.42
CA VAL A 51 6.04 -8.61 -0.34
C VAL A 51 5.47 -9.71 0.55
N GLN A 52 6.02 -9.89 1.76
CA GLN A 52 5.54 -10.89 2.73
C GLN A 52 4.33 -10.39 3.52
N ILE A 53 4.11 -9.07 3.56
CA ILE A 53 3.07 -8.45 4.38
C ILE A 53 1.90 -7.91 3.56
N VAL A 54 2.10 -7.62 2.28
CA VAL A 54 1.03 -7.14 1.38
C VAL A 54 0.10 -8.29 1.03
N ASP A 55 -1.21 -8.02 1.00
CA ASP A 55 -2.20 -9.00 0.58
C ASP A 55 -1.91 -9.48 -0.85
N SER A 56 -1.74 -10.79 -1.00
CA SER A 56 -1.57 -11.48 -2.28
C SER A 56 -2.67 -11.17 -3.31
N SER A 57 -3.87 -10.76 -2.88
CA SER A 57 -4.96 -10.34 -3.77
C SER A 57 -4.65 -9.03 -4.52
N LEU A 58 -3.79 -8.18 -3.95
CA LEU A 58 -3.33 -6.92 -4.54
C LEU A 58 -2.16 -7.12 -5.51
N LEU A 59 -1.58 -8.32 -5.55
CA LEU A 59 -0.49 -8.65 -6.46
C LEU A 59 -1.05 -9.08 -7.83
N PRO A 60 -0.42 -8.67 -8.94
CA PRO A 60 -0.86 -9.09 -10.27
C PRO A 60 -0.92 -10.62 -10.39
N ARG A 61 -2.11 -11.16 -10.68
CA ARG A 61 -2.27 -12.58 -11.02
C ARG A 61 -1.97 -12.78 -12.50
N GLU A 62 -1.37 -13.90 -12.87
CA GLU A 62 -0.92 -14.17 -14.25
C GLU A 62 -2.03 -14.24 -15.32
N THR A 63 -3.29 -14.02 -14.97
CA THR A 63 -4.45 -14.21 -15.86
C THR A 63 -4.78 -13.05 -16.80
N ASP A 64 -4.14 -11.88 -16.68
CA ASP A 64 -4.38 -10.75 -17.59
C ASP A 64 -3.32 -10.63 -18.70
N LYS A 65 -2.98 -11.75 -19.34
CA LYS A 65 -2.37 -11.74 -20.67
C LYS A 65 -3.38 -11.87 -21.81
N THR A 66 -4.68 -11.80 -21.55
CA THR A 66 -5.68 -12.35 -22.48
C THR A 66 -6.63 -11.38 -23.20
N THR A 67 -6.46 -10.05 -23.14
CA THR A 67 -7.35 -9.15 -23.94
C THR A 67 -6.70 -8.06 -24.79
N LEU A 68 -5.36 -7.94 -24.85
CA LEU A 68 -4.71 -7.08 -25.86
C LEU A 68 -3.51 -7.75 -26.53
N ARG A 69 -3.72 -8.89 -27.21
CA ARG A 69 -3.10 -9.20 -28.51
C ARG A 69 -3.58 -10.55 -29.05
N ARG A 70 -4.16 -10.50 -30.25
CA ARG A 70 -4.51 -11.65 -31.09
C ARG A 70 -3.26 -12.41 -31.56
N GLU A 71 -3.45 -13.71 -31.76
CA GLU A 71 -2.77 -14.64 -32.68
C GLU A 71 -1.28 -14.98 -32.49
N HIS A 72 -0.99 -16.12 -31.87
CA HIS A 72 -0.39 -17.31 -32.53
C HIS A 72 -0.06 -18.39 -31.50
N GLY A 73 -0.50 -19.63 -31.78
CA GLY A 73 -0.39 -20.76 -30.86
C GLY A 73 1.03 -21.21 -30.57
N ARG A 74 1.20 -21.80 -29.38
CA ARG A 74 2.20 -22.83 -29.07
C ARG A 74 1.91 -23.45 -27.69
N ASN A 75 1.61 -24.74 -27.68
CA ASN A 75 1.52 -25.59 -26.49
C ASN A 75 2.89 -25.67 -25.79
N TYR A 76 2.91 -25.49 -24.47
CA TYR A 76 3.95 -26.05 -23.61
C TYR A 76 3.32 -26.55 -22.30
N ILE A 77 3.56 -27.83 -22.00
CA ILE A 77 3.34 -28.47 -20.71
C ILE A 77 4.58 -28.20 -19.82
N ASN A 78 4.38 -28.26 -18.50
CA ASN A 78 5.33 -28.19 -17.37
C ASN A 78 5.30 -26.84 -16.65
N ASP A 79 5.46 -26.74 -15.33
CA ASP A 79 5.55 -27.67 -14.19
C ASP A 79 5.56 -26.73 -12.96
N GLY A 80 5.25 -27.25 -11.78
CA GLY A 80 4.87 -26.45 -10.62
C GLY A 80 5.92 -25.48 -10.07
N GLY A 81 5.41 -24.44 -9.41
CA GLY A 81 6.00 -23.95 -8.16
C GLY A 81 7.01 -22.81 -8.27
N PHE A 82 6.68 -21.70 -7.60
CA PHE A 82 7.60 -20.73 -6.97
C PHE A 82 8.03 -19.44 -7.70
N ASP A 83 7.85 -19.29 -9.01
CA ASP A 83 8.42 -18.11 -9.72
C ASP A 83 7.52 -16.86 -9.84
N ASN A 84 6.36 -16.83 -9.18
CA ASN A 84 5.33 -15.80 -9.43
C ASN A 84 5.57 -14.43 -8.75
N LEU A 85 6.60 -14.31 -7.90
CA LEU A 85 6.81 -13.11 -7.07
C LEU A 85 7.68 -12.02 -7.74
N ASN A 86 8.50 -12.42 -8.72
CA ASN A 86 9.49 -11.56 -9.38
C ASN A 86 8.89 -10.56 -10.40
N LYS A 87 7.57 -10.37 -10.43
CA LYS A 87 6.86 -9.59 -11.47
C LYS A 87 6.07 -8.39 -10.98
N ILE A 88 6.11 -8.07 -9.68
CA ILE A 88 5.58 -6.79 -9.20
C ILE A 88 6.50 -5.69 -9.75
N SER A 89 5.96 -4.75 -10.52
CA SER A 89 6.78 -3.65 -11.03
C SER A 89 7.38 -2.88 -9.85
N THR A 90 8.62 -2.42 -9.99
CA THR A 90 9.30 -1.60 -8.97
C THR A 90 8.48 -0.36 -8.62
N HIS A 91 7.70 0.17 -9.57
CA HIS A 91 6.77 1.26 -9.35
C HIS A 91 5.60 0.88 -8.44
N LEU A 92 5.01 -0.32 -8.61
CA LEU A 92 3.93 -0.79 -7.75
C LEU A 92 4.43 -1.07 -6.32
N GLN A 93 5.63 -1.65 -6.17
CA GLN A 93 6.25 -1.81 -4.86
C GLN A 93 6.45 -0.47 -4.16
N LYS A 94 6.96 0.55 -4.88
CA LYS A 94 7.09 1.92 -4.34
C LYS A 94 5.73 2.49 -3.92
N CYS A 95 4.68 2.27 -4.70
CA CYS A 95 3.32 2.72 -4.33
C CYS A 95 2.86 2.06 -3.02
N PHE A 96 3.05 0.76 -2.86
CA PHE A 96 2.67 0.07 -1.62
C PHE A 96 3.47 0.55 -0.41
N VAL A 97 4.80 0.74 -0.56
CA VAL A 97 5.62 1.32 0.51
C VAL A 97 5.06 2.69 0.92
N SER A 98 4.84 3.60 -0.04
CA SER A 98 4.35 4.94 0.28
C SER A 98 2.96 4.94 0.92
N VAL A 99 2.04 4.06 0.50
CA VAL A 99 0.71 3.97 1.14
C VAL A 99 0.80 3.41 2.56
N LEU A 100 1.62 2.39 2.78
CA LEU A 100 1.82 1.84 4.12
C LEU A 100 2.52 2.83 5.05
N GLU A 101 3.47 3.63 4.55
CA GLU A 101 4.09 4.74 5.29
C GLU A 101 3.07 5.80 5.70
N ILE A 102 2.11 6.14 4.84
CA ILE A 102 0.97 6.99 5.21
C ILE A 102 0.15 6.32 6.33
N GLY A 103 -0.14 5.03 6.21
CA GLY A 103 -0.85 4.26 7.25
C GLY A 103 -0.14 4.33 8.60
N LEU A 104 1.19 4.16 8.62
CA LEU A 104 2.02 4.28 9.83
C LEU A 104 2.02 5.71 10.38
N ALA A 105 2.18 6.72 9.53
CA ALA A 105 2.17 8.11 9.96
C ALA A 105 0.81 8.55 10.53
N CYS A 106 -0.31 8.03 10.02
CA CYS A 106 -1.65 8.30 10.55
C CYS A 106 -1.93 7.57 11.86
N SER A 107 -1.36 6.37 12.06
CA SER A 107 -1.62 5.50 13.21
C SER A 107 -0.56 5.61 14.32
N ARG A 108 0.16 6.73 14.40
CA ARG A 108 1.05 7.02 15.55
C ARG A 108 0.25 7.06 16.85
N GLU A 109 0.83 6.56 17.94
CA GLU A 109 0.18 6.58 19.25
C GLU A 109 -0.08 8.01 19.72
N SER A 110 0.93 8.89 19.59
CA SER A 110 0.80 10.32 19.91
C SER A 110 -0.03 11.06 18.86
N PRO A 111 -1.16 11.73 19.24
CA PRO A 111 -1.97 12.51 18.31
C PRO A 111 -1.20 13.63 17.59
N ASN A 112 -0.16 14.18 18.20
CA ASN A 112 0.62 15.29 17.64
C ASN A 112 1.64 14.83 16.58
N GLU A 113 1.92 13.53 16.53
CA GLU A 113 2.82 12.94 15.53
C GLU A 113 2.06 12.42 14.31
N ARG A 114 0.72 12.46 14.35
CA ARG A 114 -0.11 11.96 13.26
C ARG A 114 -0.11 12.92 12.08
N MET A 115 0.01 12.36 10.89
CA MET A 115 -0.11 13.12 9.64
C MET A 115 -1.48 13.80 9.56
N SER A 116 -1.53 15.04 9.07
CA SER A 116 -2.81 15.74 8.86
C SER A 116 -3.56 15.14 7.67
N MET A 117 -4.89 15.08 7.71
CA MET A 117 -5.69 14.60 6.57
C MET A 117 -5.43 15.42 5.29
N GLY A 118 -5.06 16.71 5.43
CA GLY A 118 -4.68 17.55 4.30
C GLY A 118 -3.41 17.05 3.61
N ASP A 119 -2.44 16.55 4.37
CA ASP A 119 -1.20 15.99 3.82
C ASP A 119 -1.40 14.57 3.30
N VAL A 120 -2.21 13.75 3.99
CA VAL A 120 -2.66 12.44 3.50
C VAL A 120 -3.24 12.55 2.09
N ILE A 121 -4.14 13.50 1.83
CA ILE A 121 -4.74 13.70 0.52
C ILE A 121 -3.68 14.07 -0.53
N LYS A 122 -2.74 14.96 -0.20
CA LYS A 122 -1.66 15.38 -1.12
C LYS A 122 -0.78 14.19 -1.49
N GLU A 123 -0.36 13.39 -0.51
CA GLU A 123 0.50 12.23 -0.74
C GLU A 123 -0.22 11.13 -1.52
N ILE A 124 -1.48 10.83 -1.21
CA ILE A 124 -2.28 9.86 -1.99
C ILE A 124 -2.46 10.32 -3.43
N GLN A 125 -2.72 11.62 -3.65
CA GLN A 125 -2.80 12.17 -5.00
C GLN A 125 -1.46 12.05 -5.74
N HIS A 126 -0.35 12.30 -5.04
CA HIS A 126 0.99 12.14 -5.59
C HIS A 126 1.25 10.67 -6.01
N ILE A 127 0.98 9.71 -5.12
CA ILE A 127 1.10 8.27 -5.38
C ILE A 127 0.22 7.86 -6.55
N LYS A 128 -1.06 8.28 -6.58
CA LYS A 128 -2.00 7.97 -7.66
C LYS A 128 -1.50 8.49 -9.02
N ASN A 129 -0.99 9.72 -9.07
CA ASN A 129 -0.49 10.31 -10.30
C ASN A 129 0.78 9.59 -10.79
N ALA A 130 1.68 9.26 -9.86
CA ALA A 130 2.88 8.47 -10.17
C ALA A 130 2.52 7.06 -10.68
N TYR A 131 1.53 6.41 -10.09
CA TYR A 131 1.05 5.10 -10.50
C TYR A 131 0.40 5.11 -11.89
N LEU A 132 -0.44 6.11 -12.16
CA LEU A 132 -1.14 6.24 -13.45
C LEU A 132 -0.25 6.83 -14.56
N GLY A 133 1.01 7.20 -14.26
CA GLY A 133 1.89 7.87 -15.21
C GLY A 133 1.40 9.26 -15.63
N ILE A 134 0.47 9.86 -14.87
CA ILE A 134 -0.02 11.23 -15.08
C ILE A 134 1.06 12.15 -14.52
N GLY A 135 2.14 12.33 -15.26
CA GLY A 135 3.19 13.27 -14.91
C GLY A 135 2.58 14.66 -14.72
N ILE A 136 2.77 15.24 -13.53
CA ILE A 136 2.46 16.65 -13.31
C ILE A 136 3.50 17.46 -14.08
N HIS A 137 3.28 17.65 -15.39
CA HIS A 137 3.88 18.74 -16.15
C HIS A 137 3.25 20.06 -15.65
N ARG A 138 3.55 20.45 -14.40
CA ARG A 138 3.37 21.84 -13.99
C ARG A 138 4.57 22.61 -14.50
N GLN A 139 4.32 23.35 -15.57
CA GLN A 139 5.17 24.38 -16.16
C GLN A 139 6.00 25.10 -15.11
N ARG A 140 7.31 24.88 -15.18
CA ARG A 140 8.31 25.82 -14.66
C ARG A 140 9.08 26.39 -15.85
N GLN A 141 8.35 27.05 -16.74
CA GLN A 141 8.90 28.04 -17.67
C GLN A 141 8.00 29.28 -17.64
N ARG A 142 8.35 30.20 -16.75
CA ARG A 142 8.16 31.64 -16.98
C ARG A 142 9.51 32.29 -16.74
N THR A 143 10.34 32.22 -17.76
CA THR A 143 11.37 33.21 -18.03
C THR A 143 10.79 34.18 -19.04
N SER A 144 10.68 35.44 -18.62
CA SER A 144 11.02 36.66 -19.36
C SER A 144 10.75 37.84 -18.45
#